data_AF-A0A3C1SJ19-F1
#
_entry.id   AF-A0A3C1SJ19-F1
#
_cell.length_a   1.000
_cell.length_b   1.000
_cell.length_c   1.000
_cell.angle_alpha   90.00
_cell.angle_beta   90.00
_cell.angle_gamma   90.00
#
_symmetry.space_group_name_H-M   'P 1'
#
loop_
_entity.id
_entity.type
_entity.pdbx_description
1 polymer ?
#
loop_
_entity_poly.entity_id
_entity_poly.type
_entity_poly.pdbx_seq_one_letter_code
_entity_poly.pdbx_strand_id
1 'polypeptide(L)'
;MRTLKKCHVLVALLACACVYAHASVVSIQVIQHDSVDKNLHSTSFLIEDTLMDYFFNAGCIASSMPATISPDSKSDSKLEKQALLGAEEGFCNYLIMVYADYDTSESRNPTADLLSNIATVSWKVIDVRDGETVSSGRKKPPVQQSSKDVVTFIRELAVTIAAAIR
;
A
#
# COMPACT_ATOMS: atom_id res chain seq x y z
N MET A 1 24.38 47.27 18.98
CA MET A 1 23.13 46.56 19.40
C MET A 1 22.18 46.14 18.26
N ARG A 2 22.60 46.16 16.97
CA ARG A 2 21.76 45.74 15.81
C ARG A 2 22.03 44.31 15.32
N THR A 3 23.17 43.73 15.66
CA THR A 3 23.60 42.38 15.23
C THR A 3 22.99 41.26 16.08
N LEU A 4 22.77 41.49 17.39
CA LEU A 4 22.14 40.51 18.29
C LEU A 4 20.71 40.13 17.87
N LYS A 5 19.91 41.10 17.39
CA LYS A 5 18.52 40.87 16.95
C LYS A 5 18.40 40.01 15.69
N LYS A 6 19.43 39.99 14.82
CA LYS A 6 19.42 39.21 13.58
C LYS A 6 19.69 37.71 13.82
N CYS A 7 20.53 37.38 14.80
CA CYS A 7 20.78 35.98 15.18
C CYS A 7 19.53 35.30 15.74
N HIS A 8 18.68 36.01 16.48
CA HIS A 8 17.48 35.40 17.10
C HIS A 8 16.40 35.06 16.06
N VAL A 9 16.30 35.86 14.99
CA VAL A 9 15.38 35.58 13.86
C VAL A 9 15.86 34.38 13.04
N LEU A 10 17.17 34.27 12.81
CA LEU A 10 17.75 33.13 12.07
C LEU A 10 17.61 31.83 12.87
N VAL A 11 17.85 31.86 14.19
CA VAL A 11 17.67 30.69 15.08
C VAL A 11 16.20 30.30 15.18
N ALA A 12 15.26 31.26 15.20
CA ALA A 12 13.83 30.95 15.18
C ALA A 12 13.37 30.34 13.84
N LEU A 13 13.92 30.80 12.71
CA LEU A 13 13.67 30.21 11.39
C LEU A 13 14.24 28.79 11.25
N LEU A 14 15.45 28.56 11.74
CA LEU A 14 16.08 27.23 11.79
C LEU A 14 15.34 26.29 12.75
N ALA A 15 14.90 26.78 13.91
CA ALA A 15 14.11 26.00 14.86
C ALA A 15 12.73 25.65 14.29
N CYS A 16 12.07 26.55 13.53
CA CYS A 16 10.83 26.26 12.82
C CYS A 16 11.01 25.26 11.66
N ALA A 17 12.16 25.28 10.98
CA ALA A 17 12.45 24.31 9.91
C ALA A 17 12.67 22.88 10.42
N CYS A 18 13.06 22.73 11.68
CA CYS A 18 13.27 21.41 12.31
C CYS A 18 11.99 20.76 12.86
N VAL A 19 10.84 21.45 12.88
CA VAL A 19 9.69 20.93 13.64
C VAL A 19 8.84 19.91 12.87
N TYR A 20 8.67 19.96 11.54
CA TYR A 20 7.72 19.04 10.90
C TYR A 20 8.01 18.73 9.42
N ALA A 21 8.99 17.87 9.17
CA ALA A 21 9.08 17.11 7.91
C ALA A 21 9.25 15.62 8.24
N HIS A 22 8.32 15.06 9.01
CA HIS A 22 8.25 13.61 9.20
C HIS A 22 7.46 13.05 8.02
N ALA A 23 8.15 12.55 7.00
CA ALA A 23 7.53 11.78 5.94
C ALA A 23 7.41 10.34 6.43
N SER A 24 6.19 9.80 6.53
CA SER A 24 6.00 8.40 6.87
C SER A 24 6.63 7.53 5.77
N VAL A 25 7.43 6.56 6.17
CA VAL A 25 8.05 5.58 5.26
C VAL A 25 7.15 4.36 5.21
N VAL A 26 6.73 3.96 4.02
CA VAL A 26 5.79 2.84 3.82
C VAL A 26 6.36 1.80 2.86
N SER A 27 6.13 0.53 3.17
CA SER A 27 6.36 -0.59 2.26
C SER A 27 5.02 -1.21 1.86
N ILE A 28 4.85 -1.52 0.58
CA ILE A 28 3.61 -2.10 0.04
C ILE A 28 3.92 -3.49 -0.51
N GLN A 29 3.11 -4.48 -0.14
CA GLN A 29 3.16 -5.82 -0.71
C GLN A 29 1.76 -6.21 -1.19
N VAL A 30 1.64 -6.53 -2.48
CA VAL A 30 0.42 -7.10 -3.06
C VAL A 30 0.57 -8.62 -3.11
N ILE A 31 -0.42 -9.33 -2.58
CA ILE A 31 -0.55 -10.78 -2.63
C ILE A 31 -1.78 -11.13 -3.44
N GLN A 32 -1.60 -11.97 -4.45
CA GLN A 32 -2.67 -12.51 -5.27
C GLN A 32 -3.04 -13.90 -4.79
N HIS A 33 -4.34 -14.11 -4.56
CA HIS A 33 -4.93 -15.44 -4.42
C HIS A 33 -5.72 -15.74 -5.69
N ASP A 34 -5.28 -16.75 -6.43
CA ASP A 34 -6.01 -17.27 -7.59
C ASP A 34 -5.85 -18.80 -7.62
N SER A 35 -6.96 -19.52 -7.65
CA SER A 35 -6.98 -20.98 -7.73
C SER A 35 -6.83 -21.54 -9.14
N VAL A 36 -6.98 -20.67 -10.16
CA VAL A 36 -7.05 -21.03 -11.58
C VAL A 36 -5.77 -20.63 -12.31
N ASP A 37 -5.37 -19.35 -12.24
CA ASP A 37 -4.15 -18.86 -12.90
C ASP A 37 -2.96 -18.85 -11.93
N LYS A 38 -1.82 -19.38 -12.40
CA LYS A 38 -0.56 -19.40 -11.67
C LYS A 38 0.35 -18.22 -12.03
N ASN A 39 -0.14 -17.30 -12.86
CA ASN A 39 0.54 -16.06 -13.22
C ASN A 39 -0.10 -14.88 -12.49
N LEU A 40 0.70 -13.82 -12.29
CA LEU A 40 0.17 -12.57 -11.74
C LEU A 40 -0.70 -11.89 -12.78
N HIS A 41 -1.89 -11.48 -12.35
CA HIS A 41 -2.77 -10.65 -13.16
C HIS A 41 -2.16 -9.26 -13.30
N SER A 42 -2.33 -8.65 -14.47
CA SER A 42 -1.97 -7.25 -14.72
C SER A 42 -2.61 -6.30 -13.72
N THR A 43 -3.78 -6.66 -13.17
CA THR A 43 -4.47 -5.86 -12.16
C THR A 43 -3.75 -5.87 -10.81
N SER A 44 -3.00 -6.93 -10.48
CA SER A 44 -2.19 -6.96 -9.26
C SER A 44 -1.05 -5.95 -9.32
N PHE A 45 -0.42 -5.79 -10.49
CA PHE A 45 0.57 -4.73 -10.74
C PHE A 45 -0.09 -3.35 -10.74
N LEU A 46 -1.27 -3.21 -11.35
CA LEU A 46 -2.00 -1.94 -11.32
C LEU A 46 -2.38 -1.49 -9.90
N ILE A 47 -2.71 -2.44 -9.01
CA ILE A 47 -2.94 -2.18 -7.57
C ILE A 47 -1.65 -1.65 -6.93
N GLU A 48 -0.53 -2.35 -7.14
CA GLU A 48 0.79 -1.96 -6.62
C GLU A 48 1.15 -0.54 -7.06
N ASP A 49 1.15 -0.28 -8.38
CA ASP A 49 1.50 1.02 -8.97
C ASP A 49 0.60 2.15 -8.46
N THR A 50 -0.72 1.92 -8.41
CA THR A 50 -1.67 2.97 -7.98
C THR A 50 -1.51 3.31 -6.50
N LEU A 51 -1.22 2.31 -5.65
CA LEU A 51 -0.96 2.54 -4.24
C LEU A 51 0.37 3.27 -4.03
N MET A 52 1.42 2.84 -4.73
CA MET A 52 2.74 3.50 -4.72
C MET A 52 2.62 4.98 -5.10
N ASP A 53 1.96 5.26 -6.23
CA ASP A 53 1.69 6.62 -6.69
C ASP A 53 0.90 7.42 -5.66
N TYR A 54 -0.14 6.82 -5.06
CA TYR A 54 -0.95 7.52 -4.06
C TYR A 54 -0.11 7.93 -2.85
N PHE A 55 0.63 7.00 -2.24
CA PHE A 55 1.40 7.28 -1.03
C PHE A 55 2.56 8.23 -1.30
N PHE A 56 3.25 8.08 -2.45
CA PHE A 56 4.26 9.05 -2.87
C PHE A 56 3.68 10.46 -3.00
N ASN A 57 2.54 10.61 -3.68
CA ASN A 57 1.86 11.90 -3.84
C ASN A 57 1.29 12.46 -2.52
N ALA A 58 1.01 11.59 -1.55
CA ALA A 58 0.61 11.98 -0.19
C ALA A 58 1.78 12.45 0.69
N GLY A 59 3.02 12.43 0.18
CA GLY A 59 4.22 12.86 0.89
C GLY A 59 4.92 11.75 1.68
N CYS A 60 4.55 10.49 1.47
CA CYS A 60 5.26 9.34 2.05
C CYS A 60 6.51 9.00 1.24
N ILE A 61 7.51 8.43 1.92
CA ILE A 61 8.58 7.68 1.24
C ILE A 61 8.01 6.27 0.99
N ALA A 62 7.53 6.03 -0.22
CA ALA A 62 6.90 4.77 -0.60
C ALA A 62 7.89 3.83 -1.28
N SER A 63 7.84 2.55 -0.91
CA SER A 63 8.54 1.44 -1.54
C SER A 63 7.56 0.27 -1.73
N SER A 64 7.82 -0.58 -2.71
CA SER A 64 7.06 -1.81 -2.87
C SER A 64 7.97 -3.03 -2.90
N MET A 65 7.38 -4.15 -2.49
CA MET A 65 7.90 -5.47 -2.74
C MET A 65 7.15 -6.07 -3.94
N PRO A 66 7.81 -6.91 -4.75
CA PRO A 66 7.19 -7.48 -5.93
C PRO A 66 5.86 -8.17 -5.61
N ALA A 67 4.80 -7.84 -6.35
CA ALA A 67 3.55 -8.58 -6.29
C ALA A 67 3.82 -10.10 -6.36
N THR A 68 3.18 -10.88 -5.50
CA THR A 68 3.46 -12.31 -5.34
C THR A 68 2.17 -13.12 -5.26
N ILE A 69 2.21 -14.34 -5.79
CA ILE A 69 1.08 -15.28 -5.70
C ILE A 69 1.23 -16.11 -4.45
N SER A 70 0.15 -16.25 -3.70
CA SER A 70 0.09 -17.15 -2.56
C SER A 70 -0.97 -18.24 -2.80
N PRO A 71 -0.60 -19.53 -2.70
CA PRO A 71 -1.55 -20.62 -2.91
C PRO A 71 -2.40 -20.95 -1.67
N ASP A 72 -1.97 -20.56 -0.46
CA ASP A 72 -2.63 -20.92 0.79
C ASP A 72 -2.27 -19.98 1.96
N SER A 73 -3.03 -20.08 3.05
CA SER A 73 -2.85 -19.26 4.26
C SER A 73 -1.49 -19.46 4.95
N LYS A 74 -0.86 -20.62 4.75
CA LYS A 74 0.47 -20.90 5.31
C LYS A 74 1.54 -20.11 4.55
N SER A 75 1.38 -20.01 3.24
CA SER A 75 2.21 -19.21 2.35
C SER A 75 1.99 -17.72 2.63
N ASP A 76 0.76 -17.28 2.89
CA ASP A 76 0.48 -15.90 3.33
C ASP A 76 1.27 -15.54 4.58
N SER A 77 1.25 -16.41 5.59
CA SER A 77 1.96 -16.19 6.85
C SER A 77 3.48 -16.11 6.65
N LYS A 78 4.03 -16.84 5.67
CA LYS A 78 5.44 -16.77 5.32
C LYS A 78 5.77 -15.46 4.58
N LEU A 79 4.94 -15.09 3.61
CA LEU A 79 5.10 -13.86 2.84
C LEU A 79 4.95 -12.63 3.73
N GLU A 80 3.99 -12.61 4.65
CA GLU A 80 3.80 -11.53 5.62
C GLU A 80 5.04 -11.35 6.51
N LYS A 81 5.65 -12.44 6.99
CA LYS A 81 6.91 -12.38 7.74
C LYS A 81 8.07 -11.86 6.90
N GLN A 82 8.18 -12.31 5.64
CA GLN A 82 9.22 -11.83 4.73
C GLN A 82 9.02 -10.34 4.41
N ALA A 83 7.77 -9.91 4.25
CA ALA A 83 7.43 -8.53 3.99
C ALA A 83 7.70 -7.63 5.20
N LEU A 84 7.43 -8.12 6.42
CA LEU A 84 7.78 -7.40 7.63
C LEU A 84 9.29 -7.24 7.77
N LEU A 85 10.06 -8.29 7.56
CA LEU A 85 11.54 -8.23 7.59
C LEU A 85 12.09 -7.23 6.56
N GLY A 86 11.60 -7.26 5.32
CA GLY A 86 12.07 -6.30 4.31
C GLY A 86 11.63 -4.86 4.62
N ALA A 87 10.47 -4.66 5.25
CA ALA A 87 10.03 -3.34 5.72
C ALA A 87 10.91 -2.84 6.88
N GLU A 88 11.30 -3.72 7.82
CA GLU A 88 12.26 -3.43 8.89
C GLU A 88 13.64 -3.03 8.32
N GLU A 89 14.16 -3.81 7.37
CA GLU A 89 15.43 -3.52 6.68
C GLU A 89 15.38 -2.19 5.91
N GLY A 90 14.21 -1.85 5.36
CA GLY A 90 13.95 -0.57 4.70
C GLY A 90 13.68 0.61 5.66
N PHE A 91 13.76 0.40 6.99
CA PHE A 91 13.41 1.38 8.01
C PHE A 91 12.00 1.99 7.82
N CYS A 92 11.06 1.18 7.33
CA CYS A 92 9.68 1.60 7.13
C CYS A 92 8.98 1.81 8.47
N ASN A 93 8.04 2.76 8.53
CA ASN A 93 7.15 2.92 9.67
C ASN A 93 5.97 1.95 9.57
N TYR A 94 5.46 1.75 8.36
CA TYR A 94 4.30 0.90 8.12
C TYR A 94 4.53 -0.06 6.96
N LEU A 95 4.03 -1.29 7.13
CA LEU A 95 3.87 -2.27 6.05
C LEU A 95 2.38 -2.34 5.68
N ILE A 96 2.09 -2.18 4.39
CA ILE A 96 0.76 -2.27 3.81
C ILE A 96 0.69 -3.58 3.03
N MET A 97 -0.03 -4.54 3.58
CA MET A 97 -0.34 -5.81 2.92
C MET A 97 -1.68 -5.68 2.21
N VAL A 98 -1.73 -5.97 0.91
CA VAL A 98 -2.97 -6.00 0.14
C VAL A 98 -3.15 -7.40 -0.44
N TYR A 99 -4.28 -8.03 -0.17
CA TYR A 99 -4.63 -9.34 -0.67
C TYR A 99 -5.76 -9.19 -1.69
N ALA A 100 -5.49 -9.56 -2.94
CA ALA A 100 -6.45 -9.58 -4.02
C ALA A 100 -6.90 -11.03 -4.26
N ASP A 101 -8.15 -11.32 -3.89
CA ASP A 101 -8.80 -12.60 -4.12
C ASP A 101 -9.47 -12.57 -5.50
N TYR A 102 -8.93 -13.32 -6.45
CA TYR A 102 -9.47 -13.42 -7.80
C TYR A 102 -10.47 -14.57 -7.91
N ASP A 103 -11.52 -14.34 -8.69
CA ASP A 103 -12.44 -15.36 -9.16
C ASP A 103 -12.70 -15.11 -10.64
N THR A 104 -11.99 -15.88 -11.45
CA THR A 104 -12.04 -15.81 -12.92
C THR A 104 -12.91 -16.90 -13.53
N SER A 105 -13.58 -17.72 -12.71
CA SER A 105 -14.30 -18.92 -13.15
C SER A 105 -15.37 -18.65 -14.21
N GLU A 106 -16.07 -17.52 -14.09
CA GLU A 106 -17.13 -17.08 -15.00
C GLU A 106 -16.66 -15.97 -15.97
N SER A 107 -15.37 -15.65 -15.98
CA SER A 107 -14.84 -14.56 -16.78
C SER A 107 -14.66 -14.96 -18.24
N ARG A 108 -15.21 -14.14 -19.15
CA ARG A 108 -14.95 -14.27 -20.59
C ARG A 108 -13.54 -13.83 -20.99
N ASN A 109 -12.85 -13.08 -20.12
CA ASN A 109 -11.49 -12.62 -20.34
C ASN A 109 -10.73 -12.61 -19.00
N PRO A 110 -10.26 -13.78 -18.56
CA PRO A 110 -9.71 -13.96 -17.21
C PRO A 110 -8.38 -13.22 -17.00
N THR A 111 -7.65 -12.91 -18.07
CA THR A 111 -6.34 -12.23 -18.01
C THR A 111 -6.42 -10.72 -18.22
N ALA A 112 -7.60 -10.16 -18.45
CA ALA A 112 -7.78 -8.72 -18.64
C ALA A 112 -7.86 -7.95 -17.31
N ASP A 113 -7.54 -6.65 -17.39
CA ASP A 113 -7.62 -5.70 -16.28
C ASP A 113 -9.05 -5.33 -15.89
N LEU A 114 -9.76 -6.29 -15.29
CA LEU A 114 -11.17 -6.15 -14.95
C LEU A 114 -11.38 -6.32 -13.44
N LEU A 115 -12.01 -5.31 -12.82
CA LEU A 115 -12.49 -5.44 -11.43
C LEU A 115 -13.42 -6.64 -11.24
N SER A 116 -14.14 -7.04 -12.28
CA SER A 116 -15.03 -8.21 -12.24
C SER A 116 -14.30 -9.53 -12.00
N ASN A 117 -12.99 -9.59 -12.25
CA ASN A 117 -12.17 -10.78 -12.00
C ASN A 117 -11.68 -10.83 -10.54
N ILE A 118 -11.86 -9.74 -9.77
CA ILE A 118 -11.51 -9.68 -8.35
C ILE A 118 -12.78 -9.88 -7.52
N ALA A 119 -12.85 -11.00 -6.82
CA ALA A 119 -13.93 -11.29 -5.90
C ALA A 119 -13.91 -10.35 -4.69
N THR A 120 -12.72 -10.07 -4.17
CA THR A 120 -12.52 -9.27 -2.96
C THR A 120 -11.10 -8.71 -2.91
N VAL A 121 -10.96 -7.50 -2.35
CA VAL A 121 -9.66 -6.98 -1.90
C VAL A 121 -9.71 -6.83 -0.39
N SER A 122 -8.71 -7.35 0.31
CA SER A 122 -8.52 -7.13 1.74
C SER A 122 -7.15 -6.54 2.02
N TRP A 123 -6.99 -5.89 3.16
CA TRP A 123 -5.74 -5.24 3.52
C TRP A 123 -5.44 -5.36 5.01
N LYS A 124 -4.16 -5.23 5.32
CA LYS A 124 -3.64 -4.97 6.67
C LYS A 124 -2.62 -3.84 6.59
N VAL A 125 -2.64 -2.97 7.59
CA VAL A 125 -1.59 -2.00 7.88
C VAL A 125 -0.94 -2.46 9.17
N ILE A 126 0.36 -2.68 9.12
CA ILE A 126 1.16 -3.22 10.22
C ILE A 126 2.16 -2.13 10.64
N ASP A 127 2.21 -1.81 11.94
CA ASP A 127 3.28 -0.98 12.50
C ASP A 127 4.55 -1.85 12.53
N VAL A 128 5.59 -1.41 11.81
CA VAL A 128 6.81 -2.20 11.62
C VAL A 128 7.61 -2.31 12.93
N ARG A 129 7.43 -1.38 13.87
CA ARG A 129 8.20 -1.36 15.13
C ARG A 129 7.85 -2.53 16.04
N ASP A 130 6.57 -2.87 16.13
CA ASP A 130 6.05 -3.91 17.03
C ASP A 130 5.37 -5.07 16.29
N GLY A 131 5.20 -4.96 14.97
CA GLY A 131 4.58 -5.98 14.13
C GLY A 131 3.06 -6.07 14.30
N GLU A 132 2.45 -5.12 15.03
CA GLU A 132 1.02 -5.14 15.31
C GLU A 132 0.21 -4.61 14.13
N THR A 133 -0.93 -5.24 13.86
CA THR A 133 -1.87 -4.75 12.85
C THR A 133 -2.63 -3.54 13.41
N VAL A 134 -2.34 -2.35 12.90
CA VAL A 134 -3.00 -1.09 13.31
C VAL A 134 -4.31 -0.84 12.58
N SER A 135 -4.48 -1.42 11.40
CA SER A 135 -5.73 -1.37 10.64
C SER A 135 -5.86 -2.58 9.73
N SER A 136 -7.08 -3.03 9.50
CA SER A 136 -7.38 -4.04 8.51
C SER A 136 -8.78 -3.83 7.96
N GLY A 137 -9.03 -4.39 6.78
CA GLY A 137 -10.35 -4.32 6.20
C GLY A 137 -10.48 -5.14 4.94
N ARG A 138 -11.69 -5.08 4.39
CA ARG A 138 -12.08 -5.83 3.20
C ARG A 138 -13.11 -5.03 2.42
N LYS A 139 -12.96 -4.98 1.11
CA LYS A 139 -13.90 -4.33 0.19
C LYS A 139 -14.06 -5.17 -1.06
N LYS A 140 -15.32 -5.33 -1.50
CA LYS A 140 -15.62 -5.95 -2.78
C LYS A 140 -15.58 -4.86 -3.87
N PRO A 141 -14.90 -5.10 -5.00
CA PRO A 141 -14.96 -4.17 -6.13
C PRO A 141 -16.39 -3.99 -6.64
N PRO A 142 -16.77 -2.78 -7.10
CA PRO A 142 -18.03 -2.59 -7.81
C PRO A 142 -18.01 -3.40 -9.12
N VAL A 143 -19.20 -3.83 -9.59
CA VAL A 143 -19.37 -4.69 -10.78
C VAL A 143 -19.12 -3.94 -12.11
N GLN A 144 -18.29 -2.91 -12.11
CA GLN A 144 -18.09 -2.01 -13.25
C GLN A 144 -16.99 -2.47 -14.20
N GLN A 145 -17.17 -2.21 -15.49
CA GLN A 145 -16.48 -2.87 -16.61
C GLN A 145 -15.32 -2.05 -17.22
N SER A 146 -15.03 -0.83 -16.75
CA SER A 146 -13.98 0.00 -17.36
C SER A 146 -12.70 0.08 -16.51
N SER A 147 -11.56 0.24 -17.18
CA SER A 147 -10.25 0.41 -16.51
C SER A 147 -10.16 1.68 -15.64
N LYS A 148 -10.91 2.73 -15.97
CA LYS A 148 -10.99 3.96 -15.18
C LYS A 148 -11.64 3.72 -13.81
N ASP A 149 -12.59 2.79 -13.75
CA ASP A 149 -13.27 2.41 -12.51
C ASP A 149 -12.33 1.61 -11.60
N VAL A 150 -11.43 0.81 -12.18
CA VAL A 150 -10.37 0.07 -11.46
C VAL A 150 -9.48 1.03 -10.67
N VAL A 151 -8.90 2.02 -11.33
CA VAL A 151 -8.00 3.02 -10.69
C VAL A 151 -8.75 3.83 -9.63
N THR A 152 -10.00 4.19 -9.89
CA THR A 152 -10.83 4.94 -8.93
C THR A 152 -11.07 4.11 -7.67
N PHE A 153 -11.43 2.84 -7.82
CA PHE A 153 -11.60 1.91 -6.69
C PHE A 153 -10.31 1.75 -5.87
N ILE A 154 -9.16 1.59 -6.53
CA ILE A 154 -7.86 1.44 -5.84
C ILE A 154 -7.48 2.74 -5.11
N ARG A 155 -7.78 3.91 -5.68
CA ARG A 155 -7.57 5.19 -4.99
C ARG A 155 -8.44 5.34 -3.74
N GLU A 156 -9.71 4.94 -3.80
CA GLU A 156 -10.58 4.93 -2.61
C GLU A 156 -10.05 3.97 -1.53
N LEU A 157 -9.53 2.81 -1.95
CA LEU A 157 -8.86 1.88 -1.06
C LEU A 157 -7.63 2.54 -0.42
N ALA A 158 -6.80 3.22 -1.21
CA ALA A 158 -5.61 3.93 -0.75
C ALA A 158 -5.95 5.01 0.30
N VAL A 159 -7.00 5.79 0.07
CA VAL A 159 -7.52 6.79 1.03
C VAL A 159 -7.93 6.11 2.35
N THR A 160 -8.59 4.96 2.27
CA THR A 160 -9.01 4.19 3.45
C THR A 160 -7.81 3.66 4.23
N ILE A 161 -6.80 3.13 3.54
CA ILE A 161 -5.56 2.63 4.14
C ILE A 161 -4.78 3.79 4.78
N ALA A 162 -4.66 4.91 4.07
CA ALA A 162 -3.92 6.09 4.54
C ALA A 162 -4.50 6.71 5.81
N ALA A 163 -5.81 6.57 6.06
CA ALA A 163 -6.41 7.03 7.31
C ALA A 163 -5.84 6.33 8.56
N ALA A 164 -5.20 5.16 8.40
CA ALA A 164 -4.53 4.43 9.47
C ALA A 164 -3.05 4.81 9.65
N ILE A 165 -2.48 5.60 8.74
CA ILE A 165 -1.08 6.01 8.71
C ILE A 165 -1.01 7.46 9.21
N ARG A 166 -0.17 7.72 10.21
CA ARG A 166 0.00 9.05 10.83
C ARG A 166 1.43 9.54 10.74
#